data_AF-A0A1E4A7U1-F1
#
_entry.id   AF-A0A1E4A7U1-F1
#
_cell.length_a   1.000
_cell.length_b   1.000
_cell.length_c   1.000
_cell.angle_alpha   90.00
_cell.angle_beta   90.00
_cell.angle_gamma   90.00
#
_symmetry.space_group_name_H-M   'P 1'
#
loop_
_entity.id
_entity.type
_entity.pdbx_description
1 polymer ?
#
loop_
_entity_poly.entity_id
_entity_poly.type
_entity_poly.pdbx_seq_one_letter_code
_entity_poly.pdbx_strand_id
1 'polypeptide(L)'
;MVISLPGTIESKNCTDCLWSDPDTWESDVVPGENNHVVVNGKVILDVNATTLDLKINSSKSLETINNKSLTIKGFFENEGFLNVSGLELQKSQSLDGSKVSLQSLSAYGNITLTSHLEVLRPEVSNTDNVYLYGSGTITLGNYDLTCHGVYINLPAQQRSRVITNGTGALKFKVPAGSVNKEFVIGRI
;
A
#
# COMPACT_ATOMS: atom_id res chain seq x y z
N MET A 1 35.36 -18.99 -9.81
CA MET A 1 34.94 -17.58 -9.63
C MET A 1 33.51 -17.50 -10.13
N VAL A 2 32.53 -17.57 -9.22
CA VAL A 2 31.11 -17.42 -9.59
C VAL A 2 30.84 -15.93 -9.62
N ILE A 3 30.67 -15.39 -10.81
CA ILE A 3 30.21 -14.02 -11.00
C ILE A 3 28.71 -14.07 -10.69
N SER A 4 28.30 -13.61 -9.51
CA SER A 4 26.87 -13.42 -9.20
C SER A 4 26.36 -12.30 -10.10
N LEU A 5 25.49 -12.64 -11.05
CA LEU A 5 24.75 -11.68 -11.85
C LEU A 5 23.90 -10.78 -10.92
N PRO A 6 23.64 -9.51 -11.29
CA PRO A 6 22.71 -8.65 -10.55
C PRO A 6 21.38 -9.40 -10.36
N GLY A 7 20.86 -9.37 -9.12
CA GLY A 7 19.91 -10.33 -8.57
C GLY A 7 18.89 -10.86 -9.57
N THR A 8 18.91 -12.16 -9.81
CA THR A 8 17.95 -12.83 -10.68
C THR A 8 16.54 -12.49 -10.19
N ILE A 9 15.73 -11.93 -11.10
CA ILE A 9 14.31 -11.74 -10.83
C ILE A 9 13.69 -13.13 -10.76
N GLU A 10 13.18 -13.48 -9.59
CA GLU A 10 12.63 -14.81 -9.30
C GLU A 10 11.23 -14.69 -8.71
N SER A 11 10.34 -15.60 -9.11
CA SER A 11 9.06 -15.79 -8.44
C SER A 11 9.28 -16.53 -7.13
N LYS A 12 8.73 -16.01 -6.04
CA LYS A 12 8.73 -16.63 -4.71
C LYS A 12 7.30 -16.82 -4.26
N ASN A 13 7.03 -18.01 -3.74
CA ASN A 13 5.67 -18.43 -3.39
C ASN A 13 5.73 -19.18 -2.07
N CYS A 14 4.66 -19.09 -1.30
CA CYS A 14 4.47 -19.89 -0.10
C CYS A 14 2.96 -20.07 0.14
N THR A 15 2.62 -21.08 0.94
CA THR A 15 1.26 -21.29 1.45
C THR A 15 1.35 -21.42 2.96
N ASP A 16 0.66 -20.54 3.70
CA ASP A 16 0.59 -20.56 5.17
C ASP A 16 1.96 -20.34 5.83
N CYS A 17 2.54 -19.15 5.58
CA CYS A 17 3.95 -18.87 5.84
C CYS A 17 4.21 -17.56 6.62
N LEU A 18 5.37 -17.49 7.27
CA LEU A 18 5.92 -16.24 7.82
C LEU A 18 6.90 -15.66 6.81
N TRP A 19 6.83 -14.35 6.57
CA TRP A 19 7.72 -13.74 5.59
C TRP A 19 9.19 -13.78 6.05
N SER A 20 9.48 -13.79 7.35
CA SER A 20 10.85 -13.91 7.85
C SER A 20 11.45 -15.31 7.79
N ASP A 21 10.64 -16.35 7.57
CA ASP A 21 11.06 -17.74 7.72
C ASP A 21 11.41 -18.37 6.36
N PRO A 22 12.72 -18.50 6.02
CA PRO A 22 13.14 -19.02 4.73
C PRO A 22 12.63 -20.43 4.45
N ASP A 23 12.47 -21.27 5.48
CA ASP A 23 12.05 -22.68 5.33
C ASP A 23 10.60 -22.81 4.84
N THR A 24 9.84 -21.71 4.91
CA THR A 24 8.44 -21.67 4.48
C THR A 24 8.25 -21.17 3.05
N TRP A 25 9.31 -20.74 2.38
CA TRP A 25 9.28 -20.24 1.00
C TRP A 25 9.78 -21.28 0.01
N GLU A 26 9.15 -21.33 -1.17
CA GLU A 26 9.69 -22.08 -2.29
C GLU A 26 11.06 -21.51 -2.66
N SER A 27 12.12 -22.33 -2.52
CA SER A 27 13.57 -22.05 -2.66
C SER A 27 14.37 -21.76 -1.37
N ASP A 28 13.78 -21.94 -0.19
CA ASP A 28 14.49 -21.77 1.10
C ASP A 28 15.06 -20.34 1.28
N VAL A 29 14.45 -19.35 0.62
CA VAL A 29 14.89 -17.95 0.63
C VAL A 29 13.69 -17.02 0.71
N VAL A 30 13.72 -16.16 1.73
CA VAL A 30 12.76 -15.07 1.92
C VAL A 30 12.77 -14.09 0.74
N PRO A 31 11.61 -13.68 0.20
CA PRO A 31 11.55 -12.71 -0.87
C PRO A 31 12.07 -11.35 -0.43
N GLY A 32 12.87 -10.75 -1.31
CA GLY A 32 13.33 -9.37 -1.22
C GLY A 32 12.89 -8.52 -2.41
N GLU A 33 13.52 -7.36 -2.53
CA GLU A 33 13.14 -6.28 -3.45
C GLU A 33 13.19 -6.61 -4.95
N ASN A 34 13.84 -7.72 -5.34
CA ASN A 34 13.97 -8.16 -6.73
C ASN A 34 13.08 -9.37 -7.05
N ASN A 35 12.22 -9.78 -6.13
CA ASN A 35 11.36 -10.96 -6.30
C ASN A 35 9.94 -10.58 -6.68
N HIS A 36 9.32 -11.38 -7.55
CA HIS A 36 7.88 -11.41 -7.73
C HIS A 36 7.28 -12.33 -6.66
N VAL A 37 6.42 -11.83 -5.79
CA VAL A 37 5.81 -12.65 -4.73
C VAL A 37 4.40 -13.04 -5.12
N VAL A 38 4.11 -14.33 -5.02
CA VAL A 38 2.76 -14.90 -5.20
C VAL A 38 2.27 -15.48 -3.88
N VAL A 39 1.21 -14.90 -3.34
CA VAL A 39 0.57 -15.34 -2.10
C VAL A 39 -0.47 -16.43 -2.43
N ASN A 40 -0.15 -17.68 -2.07
CA ASN A 40 -0.97 -18.87 -2.33
C ASN A 40 -1.69 -19.43 -1.09
N GLY A 41 -1.48 -18.82 0.08
CA GLY A 41 -2.10 -19.18 1.37
C GLY A 41 -2.32 -17.95 2.25
N LYS A 42 -2.36 -18.16 3.56
CA LYS A 42 -2.24 -17.06 4.52
C LYS A 42 -0.76 -16.70 4.69
N VAL A 43 -0.40 -15.45 4.48
CA VAL A 43 0.98 -14.97 4.66
C VAL A 43 1.01 -13.90 5.73
N ILE A 44 1.91 -14.05 6.70
CA ILE A 44 2.09 -13.08 7.79
C ILE A 44 3.41 -12.34 7.60
N LEU A 45 3.31 -11.01 7.47
CA LEU A 45 4.43 -10.08 7.58
C LEU A 45 4.75 -9.83 9.05
N ASP A 46 5.77 -10.51 9.55
CA ASP A 46 6.38 -10.34 10.87
C ASP A 46 7.65 -9.48 10.83
N VAL A 47 8.08 -9.11 9.62
CA VAL A 47 9.15 -8.16 9.32
C VAL A 47 8.64 -7.07 8.37
N ASN A 48 9.35 -5.94 8.30
CA ASN A 48 9.12 -4.98 7.23
C ASN A 48 9.60 -5.62 5.92
N ALA A 49 8.72 -5.71 4.93
CA ALA A 49 8.99 -6.43 3.69
C ALA A 49 9.06 -5.49 2.50
N THR A 50 9.86 -5.87 1.51
CA THR A 50 9.95 -5.20 0.22
C THR A 50 9.98 -6.25 -0.87
N THR A 51 9.24 -6.01 -1.95
CA THR A 51 9.14 -6.91 -3.10
C THR A 51 9.10 -6.11 -4.40
N LEU A 52 9.49 -6.73 -5.52
CA LEU A 52 9.36 -6.13 -6.83
C LEU A 52 7.88 -6.09 -7.20
N ASP A 53 7.24 -7.24 -7.41
CA ASP A 53 5.81 -7.32 -7.69
C ASP A 53 5.12 -8.21 -6.66
N LEU A 54 3.84 -7.97 -6.40
CA LEU A 54 3.02 -8.79 -5.51
C LEU A 54 1.73 -9.21 -6.21
N LYS A 55 1.44 -10.51 -6.17
CA LYS A 55 0.13 -11.07 -6.51
C LYS A 55 -0.48 -11.76 -5.28
N ILE A 56 -1.68 -11.36 -4.89
CA ILE A 56 -2.49 -12.07 -3.90
C ILE A 56 -3.62 -12.77 -4.63
N ASN A 57 -3.58 -14.11 -4.65
CA ASN A 57 -4.59 -14.91 -5.32
C ASN A 57 -5.94 -14.84 -4.60
N SER A 58 -7.02 -15.11 -5.35
CA SER A 58 -8.37 -15.12 -4.81
C SER A 58 -8.48 -15.98 -3.54
N SER A 59 -9.20 -15.46 -2.55
CA SER A 59 -9.44 -16.10 -1.25
C SER A 59 -8.17 -16.32 -0.39
N LYS A 60 -7.04 -15.73 -0.76
CA LYS A 60 -5.79 -15.74 0.02
C LYS A 60 -5.61 -14.44 0.79
N SER A 61 -4.74 -14.43 1.80
CA SER A 61 -4.51 -13.23 2.59
C SER A 61 -3.04 -12.96 2.85
N LEU A 62 -2.70 -11.67 2.86
CA LEU A 62 -1.46 -11.15 3.39
C LEU A 62 -1.79 -10.19 4.54
N GLU A 63 -1.23 -10.45 5.71
CA GLU A 63 -1.52 -9.72 6.94
C GLU A 63 -0.23 -9.27 7.62
N THR A 64 -0.18 -8.06 8.19
CA THR A 64 0.94 -7.67 9.08
C THR A 64 0.58 -7.86 10.54
N ILE A 65 1.57 -8.28 11.34
CA ILE A 65 1.52 -8.18 12.79
C ILE A 65 2.41 -7.03 13.27
N ASN A 66 2.27 -6.58 14.52
CA ASN A 66 3.22 -5.65 15.17
C ASN A 66 3.58 -4.38 14.35
N ASN A 67 2.60 -3.83 13.63
CA ASN A 67 2.75 -2.62 12.80
C ASN A 67 3.83 -2.70 11.72
N LYS A 68 4.09 -3.88 11.14
CA LYS A 68 5.00 -4.00 10.00
C LYS A 68 4.43 -3.35 8.74
N SER A 69 5.34 -2.97 7.86
CA SER A 69 5.02 -2.32 6.58
C SER A 69 5.44 -3.16 5.40
N LEU A 70 4.76 -2.94 4.27
CA LEU A 70 5.04 -3.56 2.98
C LEU A 70 5.34 -2.49 1.93
N THR A 71 6.46 -2.64 1.23
CA THR A 71 6.82 -1.83 0.07
C THR A 71 6.77 -2.66 -1.20
N ILE A 72 6.02 -2.20 -2.20
CA ILE A 72 5.90 -2.81 -3.52
C ILE A 72 6.50 -1.87 -4.55
N LYS A 73 7.63 -2.28 -5.17
CA LYS A 73 8.38 -1.43 -6.11
C LYS A 73 7.77 -1.41 -7.52
N GLY A 74 7.06 -2.45 -7.88
CA GLY A 74 6.49 -2.72 -9.19
C GLY A 74 4.97 -2.85 -9.12
N PHE A 75 4.42 -3.89 -9.74
CA PHE A 75 2.99 -4.11 -9.88
C PHE A 75 2.39 -4.84 -8.66
N PHE A 76 1.20 -4.40 -8.26
CA PHE A 76 0.36 -5.08 -7.27
C PHE A 76 -0.93 -5.58 -7.92
N GLU A 77 -1.13 -6.90 -7.91
CA GLU A 77 -2.36 -7.57 -8.34
C GLU A 77 -3.06 -8.18 -7.11
N ASN A 78 -4.25 -7.69 -6.77
CA ASN A 78 -4.99 -8.13 -5.59
C ASN A 78 -6.34 -8.76 -5.93
N GLU A 79 -6.39 -10.09 -5.91
CA GLU A 79 -7.62 -10.88 -5.98
C GLU A 79 -8.06 -11.40 -4.60
N GLY A 80 -7.17 -11.39 -3.60
CA GLY A 80 -7.44 -11.82 -2.23
C GLY A 80 -7.65 -10.64 -1.27
N PHE A 81 -7.10 -10.77 -0.06
CA PHE A 81 -7.22 -9.77 1.02
C PHE A 81 -5.83 -9.29 1.48
N LEU A 82 -5.66 -7.99 1.55
CA LEU A 82 -4.48 -7.32 2.11
C LEU A 82 -4.88 -6.59 3.39
N ASN A 83 -4.29 -6.95 4.52
CA ASN A 83 -4.48 -6.24 5.79
C ASN A 83 -3.12 -5.85 6.37
N VAL A 84 -2.65 -4.64 6.07
CA VAL A 84 -1.30 -4.20 6.45
C VAL A 84 -1.33 -2.86 7.16
N SER A 85 -0.48 -2.69 8.17
CA SER A 85 -0.40 -1.41 8.88
C SER A 85 0.12 -0.29 7.97
N GLY A 86 1.11 -0.56 7.12
CA GLY A 86 1.61 0.40 6.16
C GLY A 86 1.80 -0.24 4.78
N LEU A 87 1.29 0.42 3.74
CA LEU A 87 1.51 0.04 2.35
C LEU A 87 2.20 1.19 1.61
N GLU A 88 3.34 0.89 1.00
CA GLU A 88 4.03 1.80 0.08
C GLU A 88 3.97 1.25 -1.35
N LEU A 89 3.45 2.07 -2.25
CA LEU A 89 3.28 1.76 -3.67
C LEU A 89 4.16 2.69 -4.51
N GLN A 90 5.19 2.12 -5.14
CA GLN A 90 6.14 2.91 -5.93
C GLN A 90 5.74 3.09 -7.40
N LYS A 91 4.81 2.29 -7.91
CA LYS A 91 4.24 2.44 -9.26
C LYS A 91 2.78 2.81 -9.25
N SER A 92 2.38 3.35 -10.39
CA SER A 92 0.99 3.69 -10.68
C SER A 92 0.16 2.42 -10.86
N GLN A 93 -1.01 2.35 -10.19
CA GLN A 93 -1.88 1.19 -10.22
C GLN A 93 -3.29 1.47 -9.70
N SER A 94 -4.16 0.48 -9.85
CA SER A 94 -5.50 0.52 -9.27
C SER A 94 -5.51 -0.09 -7.88
N LEU A 95 -6.36 0.42 -6.99
CA LEU A 95 -6.54 -0.10 -5.65
C LEU A 95 -8.03 -0.35 -5.38
N ASP A 96 -8.34 -1.60 -5.06
CA ASP A 96 -9.66 -2.07 -4.65
C ASP A 96 -9.72 -2.06 -3.11
N GLY A 97 -10.24 -0.98 -2.54
CA GLY A 97 -10.42 -0.83 -1.10
C GLY A 97 -11.40 -1.84 -0.46
N SER A 98 -12.17 -2.62 -1.23
CA SER A 98 -12.95 -3.74 -0.67
C SER A 98 -12.07 -4.93 -0.28
N LYS A 99 -10.84 -4.97 -0.78
CA LYS A 99 -9.85 -6.03 -0.55
C LYS A 99 -8.66 -5.58 0.28
N VAL A 100 -8.67 -4.34 0.75
CA VAL A 100 -7.49 -3.69 1.31
C VAL A 100 -7.89 -2.96 2.60
N SER A 101 -7.26 -3.35 3.71
CA SER A 101 -7.36 -2.71 5.02
C SER A 101 -6.00 -2.13 5.38
N LEU A 102 -5.92 -0.80 5.53
CA LEU A 102 -4.66 -0.08 5.73
C LEU A 102 -4.77 0.93 6.87
N GLN A 103 -3.68 1.10 7.62
CA GLN A 103 -3.56 2.21 8.55
C GLN A 103 -2.80 3.39 7.96
N SER A 104 -1.89 3.13 7.00
CA SER A 104 -1.11 4.11 6.28
C SER A 104 -0.91 3.71 4.82
N LEU A 105 -1.03 4.68 3.91
CA LEU A 105 -0.76 4.52 2.48
C LEU A 105 0.26 5.55 2.01
N SER A 106 1.36 5.10 1.43
CA SER A 106 2.35 5.94 0.76
C SER A 106 2.33 5.67 -0.74
N ALA A 107 2.08 6.70 -1.54
CA ALA A 107 2.01 6.58 -3.00
C ALA A 107 3.04 7.49 -3.67
N TYR A 108 3.96 6.88 -4.42
CA TYR A 108 4.91 7.59 -5.30
C TYR A 108 4.41 7.61 -6.75
N GLY A 109 3.59 6.62 -7.13
CA GLY A 109 2.87 6.58 -8.40
C GLY A 109 1.44 7.10 -8.30
N ASN A 110 0.73 7.04 -9.42
CA ASN A 110 -0.69 7.39 -9.48
C ASN A 110 -1.56 6.22 -9.03
N ILE A 111 -2.44 6.42 -8.07
CA ILE A 111 -3.41 5.43 -7.60
C ILE A 111 -4.77 5.75 -8.20
N THR A 112 -5.45 4.75 -8.76
CA THR A 112 -6.85 4.86 -9.18
C THR A 112 -7.70 3.98 -8.29
N LEU A 113 -8.73 4.53 -7.65
CA LEU A 113 -9.64 3.73 -6.83
C LEU A 113 -10.64 2.99 -7.71
N THR A 114 -10.84 1.71 -7.42
CA THR A 114 -11.88 0.87 -8.04
C THR A 114 -12.99 0.49 -7.05
N SER A 115 -12.85 0.91 -5.79
CA SER A 115 -13.88 0.85 -4.76
C SER A 115 -13.61 1.90 -3.68
N HIS A 116 -14.53 2.04 -2.72
CA HIS A 116 -14.31 2.84 -1.53
C HIS A 116 -13.08 2.33 -0.77
N LEU A 117 -12.23 3.24 -0.31
CA LEU A 117 -11.04 2.94 0.46
C LEU A 117 -11.05 3.70 1.79
N GLU A 118 -10.89 2.97 2.87
CA GLU A 118 -10.65 3.53 4.19
C GLU A 118 -9.20 3.30 4.59
N VAL A 119 -8.49 4.39 4.87
CA VAL A 119 -7.15 4.35 5.47
C VAL A 119 -7.31 4.94 6.86
N LEU A 120 -7.41 4.09 7.88
CA LEU A 120 -7.72 4.51 9.25
C LEU A 120 -6.71 3.89 10.22
N ARG A 121 -6.09 4.74 11.04
CA ARG A 121 -5.22 4.31 12.13
C ARG A 121 -6.04 4.09 13.41
N PRO A 122 -5.64 3.19 14.32
CA PRO A 122 -6.16 3.17 15.69
C PRO A 122 -6.14 4.57 16.33
N GLU A 123 -7.18 4.92 17.07
CA GLU A 123 -7.62 6.29 17.45
C GLU A 123 -6.59 7.19 18.17
N VAL A 124 -5.42 6.69 18.53
CA VAL A 124 -4.41 7.37 19.37
C VAL A 124 -3.41 8.25 18.61
N SER A 125 -3.64 8.58 17.33
CA SER A 125 -2.66 9.34 16.55
C SER A 125 -3.28 10.39 15.63
N ASN A 126 -2.84 11.64 15.82
CA ASN A 126 -3.29 12.84 15.11
C ASN A 126 -2.46 13.17 13.84
N THR A 127 -1.73 12.20 13.29
CA THR A 127 -0.90 12.40 12.10
C THR A 127 -1.64 12.01 10.83
N ASP A 128 -1.23 12.62 9.72
CA ASP A 128 -1.65 12.18 8.39
C ASP A 128 -1.33 10.70 8.19
N ASN A 129 -2.09 10.05 7.31
CA ASN A 129 -1.94 8.62 7.08
C ASN A 129 -2.09 8.23 5.60
N VAL A 130 -2.30 9.20 4.74
CA VAL A 130 -2.06 9.08 3.30
C VAL A 130 -0.93 10.03 2.94
N TYR A 131 0.12 9.52 2.32
CA TYR A 131 1.31 10.28 1.95
C TYR A 131 1.48 10.23 0.43
N LEU A 132 1.47 11.39 -0.22
CA LEU A 132 1.72 11.52 -1.65
C LEU A 132 3.11 12.08 -1.87
N TYR A 133 3.97 11.30 -2.54
CA TYR A 133 5.33 11.67 -2.85
C TYR A 133 5.49 11.92 -4.34
N GLY A 134 6.41 12.79 -4.70
CA GLY A 134 6.77 12.99 -6.10
C GLY A 134 5.62 13.60 -6.91
N SER A 135 5.19 12.90 -7.96
CA SER A 135 3.99 13.23 -8.76
C SER A 135 2.75 12.40 -8.38
N GLY A 136 2.76 11.73 -7.22
CA GLY A 136 1.70 10.83 -6.81
C GLY A 136 0.31 11.49 -6.81
N THR A 137 -0.60 10.93 -7.59
CA THR A 137 -2.00 11.39 -7.69
C THR A 137 -2.94 10.27 -7.27
N ILE A 138 -3.96 10.56 -6.45
CA ILE A 138 -5.06 9.62 -6.21
C ILE A 138 -6.26 10.07 -7.04
N THR A 139 -6.76 9.19 -7.91
CA THR A 139 -7.98 9.39 -8.71
C THR A 139 -9.13 8.59 -8.10
N LEU A 140 -10.16 9.30 -7.64
CA LEU A 140 -11.27 8.72 -6.87
C LEU A 140 -12.34 8.06 -7.74
N GLY A 141 -12.59 8.56 -8.95
CA GLY A 141 -13.72 8.10 -9.76
C GLY A 141 -15.06 8.30 -9.05
N ASN A 142 -15.81 7.22 -8.86
CA ASN A 142 -17.09 7.23 -8.14
C ASN A 142 -16.98 6.78 -6.68
N TYR A 143 -15.75 6.69 -6.14
CA TYR A 143 -15.48 6.08 -4.84
C TYR A 143 -14.90 7.08 -3.86
N ASP A 144 -15.26 6.93 -2.58
CA ASP A 144 -14.68 7.78 -1.56
C ASP A 144 -13.34 7.25 -1.05
N LEU A 145 -12.47 8.20 -0.69
CA LEU A 145 -11.30 7.97 0.14
C LEU A 145 -11.59 8.54 1.53
N THR A 146 -11.68 7.68 2.55
CA THR A 146 -11.79 8.11 3.95
C THR A 146 -10.44 7.98 4.64
N CYS A 147 -9.93 9.07 5.23
CA CYS A 147 -8.65 9.07 5.94
C CYS A 147 -8.61 10.09 7.10
N HIS A 148 -7.58 10.07 7.93
CA HIS A 148 -7.38 11.10 8.97
C HIS A 148 -6.71 12.36 8.40
N GLY A 149 -5.83 12.19 7.42
CA GLY A 149 -5.13 13.30 6.78
C GLY A 149 -4.34 12.86 5.56
N VAL A 150 -4.14 13.80 4.64
CA VAL A 150 -3.32 13.62 3.44
C VAL A 150 -2.12 14.55 3.55
N TYR A 151 -0.93 13.97 3.66
CA TYR A 151 0.32 14.69 3.58
C TYR A 151 0.84 14.67 2.14
N ILE A 152 1.18 15.84 1.63
CA ILE A 152 1.73 16.01 0.28
C ILE A 152 3.18 16.47 0.42
N ASN A 153 4.12 15.58 0.12
CA ASN A 153 5.55 15.87 0.20
C ASN A 153 6.05 16.40 -1.15
N LEU A 154 6.40 17.69 -1.22
CA LEU A 154 6.78 18.35 -2.47
C LEU A 154 8.12 19.08 -2.35
N PRO A 155 9.03 18.96 -3.35
CA PRO A 155 9.71 20.13 -3.89
C PRO A 155 8.73 20.92 -4.78
N ALA A 156 8.86 22.25 -4.79
CA ALA A 156 7.89 23.26 -5.29
C ALA A 156 7.38 23.16 -6.75
N GLN A 157 7.69 22.09 -7.50
CA GLN A 157 7.34 21.92 -8.92
C GLN A 157 6.47 20.70 -9.24
N GLN A 158 6.12 19.85 -8.27
CA GLN A 158 5.33 18.65 -8.52
C GLN A 158 3.87 18.80 -8.05
N ARG A 159 2.93 18.20 -8.81
CA ARG A 159 1.48 18.36 -8.63
C ARG A 159 0.84 17.12 -8.02
N SER A 160 1.32 16.69 -6.85
CA SER A 160 0.62 15.67 -6.05
C SER A 160 -0.75 16.19 -5.63
N ARG A 161 -1.78 15.37 -5.80
CA ARG A 161 -3.17 15.77 -5.58
C ARG A 161 -4.12 14.57 -5.46
N VAL A 162 -5.26 14.81 -4.84
CA VAL A 162 -6.41 13.92 -4.92
C VAL A 162 -7.40 14.56 -5.89
N ILE A 163 -7.82 13.81 -6.91
CA ILE A 163 -8.75 14.27 -7.94
C ILE A 163 -9.93 13.32 -8.07
N THR A 164 -11.05 13.85 -8.54
CA THR A 164 -12.21 13.06 -8.92
C THR A 164 -12.68 13.49 -10.30
N ASN A 165 -13.09 12.52 -11.11
CA ASN A 165 -13.80 12.72 -12.38
C ASN A 165 -15.22 12.11 -12.31
N GLY A 166 -15.69 11.78 -11.11
CA GLY A 166 -16.99 11.17 -10.85
C GLY A 166 -17.57 11.66 -9.52
N THR A 167 -18.35 10.82 -8.84
CA THR A 167 -19.03 11.19 -7.59
C THR A 167 -18.18 11.00 -6.32
N GLY A 168 -16.98 10.44 -6.44
CA GLY A 168 -16.13 10.12 -5.30
C GLY A 168 -15.62 11.37 -4.57
N ALA A 169 -15.55 11.30 -3.25
CA ALA A 169 -15.11 12.38 -2.38
C ALA A 169 -13.94 11.98 -1.48
N LEU A 170 -13.07 12.96 -1.19
CA LEU A 170 -12.10 12.86 -0.10
C LEU A 170 -12.79 13.21 1.21
N LYS A 171 -12.88 12.25 2.13
CA LYS A 171 -13.55 12.38 3.42
C LYS A 171 -12.54 12.28 4.54
N PHE A 172 -12.58 13.23 5.45
CA PHE A 172 -11.72 13.21 6.63
C PHE A 172 -12.49 12.67 7.84
N LYS A 173 -11.94 11.65 8.49
CA LYS A 173 -12.42 11.20 9.80
C LYS A 173 -11.58 11.91 10.86
N VAL A 174 -12.20 12.82 11.58
CA VAL A 174 -11.55 13.57 12.66
C VAL A 174 -11.72 12.77 13.96
N PRO A 175 -10.63 12.37 14.65
CA PRO A 175 -10.75 11.71 15.95
C PRO A 175 -11.47 12.63 16.94
N ALA A 176 -12.36 12.07 17.75
CA ALA A 176 -13.12 12.82 18.75
C ALA A 176 -12.16 13.65 19.64
N GLY A 177 -12.39 14.97 19.70
CA GLY A 177 -11.56 15.90 20.48
C GLY A 177 -10.44 16.62 19.72
N SER A 178 -10.29 16.41 18.40
CA SER A 178 -9.29 17.14 17.60
C SER A 178 -9.79 18.50 17.13
N VAL A 179 -8.91 19.51 17.15
CA VAL A 179 -9.17 20.86 16.62
C VAL A 179 -9.05 20.82 15.09
N ASN A 180 -10.00 21.45 14.38
CA ASN A 180 -10.03 21.55 12.92
C ASN A 180 -8.65 21.91 12.35
N LYS A 181 -8.02 20.99 11.61
CA LYS A 181 -6.87 21.34 10.76
C LYS A 181 -7.41 21.99 9.49
N GLU A 182 -6.87 23.16 9.14
CA GLU A 182 -7.15 23.79 7.84
C GLU A 182 -6.71 22.87 6.70
N PHE A 183 -7.61 22.60 5.76
CA PHE A 183 -7.34 21.79 4.59
C PHE A 183 -7.10 22.69 3.39
N VAL A 184 -5.89 22.65 2.83
CA VAL A 184 -5.59 23.29 1.54
C VAL A 184 -6.04 22.36 0.43
N ILE A 185 -7.31 22.46 0.02
CA ILE A 185 -7.76 21.87 -1.25
C ILE A 185 -7.37 22.85 -2.35
N GLY A 186 -6.30 22.55 -3.09
CA GLY A 186 -5.99 23.25 -4.32
C GLY A 186 -7.10 23.01 -5.35
N ARG A 187 -7.97 23.99 -5.56
CA ARG A 187 -8.89 24.01 -6.70
C ARG A 187 -8.08 24.31 -7.98
N ILE A 188 -8.32 23.55 -9.04
CA ILE A 188 -7.87 23.87 -10.41
C ILE A 188 -8.84 24.90 -10.98
#